data_AF-A0A2D6NY93-F1
#
_entry.id   AF-A0A2D6NY93-F1
#
_cell.length_a   1.000
_cell.length_b   1.000
_cell.length_c   1.000
_cell.angle_alpha   90.00
_cell.angle_beta   90.00
_cell.angle_gamma   90.00
#
_symmetry.space_group_name_H-M   'P 1'
#
loop_
_entity.id
_entity.type
_entity.pdbx_description
1 polymer ?
#
loop_
_entity_poly.entity_id
_entity_poly.type
_entity_poly.pdbx_seq_one_letter_code
_entity_poly.pdbx_strand_id
1 'polypeptide(L)'
;MVYRKQVKIKGQLYWYLFHTFRDKDKFIKKAKYIGRNLPSNINQIEKEFLKEVKFGKITKLMVSKEDKLVESLHPLERRVIPYLGLDVKDIVKKAELSEVEILRALQWLENKEVVTLKKESKEIIRLLKNGEEYKKRGLPETKFLKVLDKPRTMKWMMEKSGLDKDELHFSLGLLKKKGLIELGSEIKRLKKENFKDIEEFLKSLPKNFEDLNDKEKKIMEELKQRKEIIEVDLKKGVEVSVTPLGKELMKKNLDVNLIENLTPNLLAKGSWKSKKFRRYDVSLNVPKIYPGKRHFVNQAVDYAKRIWMDMGFEEMDGQIINTSFWNFDALFQPQDHPARDMQDSIFLDKKEEIKEKEMMKKVKEMHETGGKISKGWQYDWDEEKAKKLVMRTHTTVLSAQTLAKLKEKRGKFFAIGRNFRNEAVDWSHGFEFNQTEGIVVDPDANFRHLLGYLKEFIKKMGFPKARFRPAYFPYTEPSIEIDVFHPTRKTWIELGGAGIFRPEMVVPLLGENVPVLAWGLGLGRIIMDYYDIHDIRELYKNDIKQLREMKTWLR
;
A
#
# COMPACT_ATOMS: atom_id res chain seq x y z
N MET A 1 19.43 54.87 15.35
CA MET A 1 18.76 55.43 16.55
C MET A 1 17.53 54.58 16.86
N VAL A 2 17.20 54.34 18.14
CA VAL A 2 15.94 53.68 18.51
C VAL A 2 14.81 54.71 18.39
N TYR A 3 13.70 54.35 17.77
CA TYR A 3 12.52 55.21 17.67
C TYR A 3 11.23 54.44 17.94
N ARG A 4 10.22 55.13 18.46
CA ARG A 4 8.89 54.59 18.80
C ARG A 4 7.96 54.79 17.62
N LYS A 5 7.11 53.80 17.31
CA LYS A 5 6.05 53.95 16.31
C LYS A 5 4.84 53.09 16.65
N GLN A 6 3.65 53.64 16.44
CA GLN A 6 2.41 52.87 16.49
C GLN A 6 2.19 52.11 15.18
N VAL A 7 1.82 50.84 15.31
CA VAL A 7 1.51 49.95 14.18
C VAL A 7 0.08 49.47 14.34
N LYS A 8 -0.74 49.65 13.29
CA LYS A 8 -2.12 49.17 13.25
C LYS A 8 -2.13 47.71 12.81
N ILE A 9 -2.65 46.82 13.65
CA ILE A 9 -2.77 45.39 13.37
C ILE A 9 -4.21 44.97 13.68
N LYS A 10 -4.93 44.46 12.67
CA LYS A 10 -6.34 44.05 12.78
C LYS A 10 -7.25 45.10 13.44
N GLY A 11 -7.09 46.37 13.04
CA GLY A 11 -7.92 47.47 13.52
C GLY A 11 -7.46 48.14 14.83
N GLN A 12 -6.49 47.57 15.56
CA GLN A 12 -6.02 48.11 16.84
C GLN A 12 -4.58 48.66 16.74
N LEU A 13 -4.27 49.70 17.53
CA LEU A 13 -2.95 50.34 17.57
C LEU A 13 -2.07 49.73 18.67
N TYR A 14 -0.81 49.48 18.32
CA TYR A 14 0.19 48.91 19.21
C TYR A 14 1.51 49.67 19.12
N TRP A 15 2.18 49.88 20.25
CA TRP A 15 3.49 50.51 20.30
C TRP A 15 4.61 49.51 20.05
N TYR A 16 5.55 49.93 19.20
CA TYR A 16 6.78 49.21 18.90
C TYR A 16 7.99 50.15 19.01
N LEU A 17 9.12 49.58 19.44
CA LEU A 17 10.44 50.17 19.26
C LEU A 17 11.07 49.65 17.98
N PHE A 18 11.69 50.52 17.22
CA PHE A 18 12.41 50.19 16.00
C PHE A 18 13.85 50.67 16.08
N HIS A 19 14.77 49.88 15.53
CA HIS A 19 16.15 50.30 15.31
C HIS A 19 16.60 49.81 13.94
N THR A 20 17.08 50.73 13.11
CA THR A 20 17.70 50.40 11.83
C THR A 20 19.20 50.61 11.95
N PHE A 21 19.97 49.61 11.53
CA PHE A 21 21.42 49.70 11.46
C PHE A 21 21.91 49.10 10.13
N ARG A 22 23.09 49.55 9.71
CA ARG A 22 23.77 49.02 8.53
C ARG A 22 24.67 47.84 8.94
N ASP A 23 24.53 46.73 8.22
CA ASP A 23 25.35 45.52 8.32
C ASP A 23 25.87 45.20 6.92
N LYS A 24 27.16 45.50 6.68
CA LYS A 24 27.76 45.55 5.33
C LYS A 24 26.92 46.41 4.37
N ASP A 25 26.36 45.79 3.33
CA ASP A 25 25.59 46.47 2.27
C ASP A 25 24.07 46.43 2.49
N LYS A 26 23.60 45.90 3.63
CA LYS A 26 22.17 45.76 3.92
C LYS A 26 21.77 46.58 5.14
N PHE A 27 20.62 47.25 5.03
CA PHE A 27 19.96 47.88 6.17
C PHE A 27 19.08 46.84 6.87
N ILE A 28 19.41 46.54 8.13
CA ILE A 28 18.64 45.62 8.96
C ILE A 28 17.78 46.44 9.92
N LYS A 29 16.47 46.21 9.88
CA LYS A 29 15.49 46.81 10.78
C LYS A 29 15.08 45.79 11.84
N LYS A 30 15.29 46.11 13.11
CA LYS A 30 14.80 45.34 14.26
C LYS A 30 13.61 46.06 14.89
N ALA A 31 12.67 45.28 15.38
CA ALA A 31 11.47 45.78 16.05
C ALA A 31 11.24 45.01 17.37
N LYS A 32 10.78 45.70 18.41
CA LYS A 32 10.37 45.10 19.69
C LYS A 32 8.98 45.61 20.05
N TYR A 33 8.07 44.68 20.32
CA TYR A 33 6.72 44.99 20.77
C TYR A 33 6.76 45.51 22.22
N ILE A 34 5.96 46.54 22.49
CA ILE A 34 5.92 47.21 23.80
C ILE A 34 4.58 47.03 24.49
N GLY A 35 3.47 47.04 23.74
CA GLY A 35 2.13 46.97 24.33
C GLY A 35 1.10 47.81 23.56
N ARG A 36 -0.13 47.85 24.06
CA ARG A 36 -1.16 48.79 23.59
C ARG A 36 -0.92 50.21 24.12
N ASN A 37 -0.46 50.34 25.36
CA ASN A 37 -0.11 51.61 26.00
C ASN A 37 1.41 51.73 26.18
N LEU A 38 1.91 52.97 26.25
CA LEU A 38 3.32 53.21 26.55
C LEU A 38 3.59 52.94 28.04
N PRO A 39 4.47 52.02 28.41
CA PRO A 39 4.78 51.74 29.80
C PRO A 39 5.61 52.87 30.42
N SER A 40 5.45 53.09 31.72
CA SER A 40 6.12 54.17 32.47
C SER A 40 7.66 54.05 32.47
N ASN A 41 8.20 52.85 32.31
CA ASN A 41 9.64 52.57 32.23
C ASN A 41 10.19 52.52 30.79
N ILE A 42 9.53 53.14 29.80
CA ILE A 42 9.91 53.08 28.38
C ILE A 42 11.38 53.43 28.09
N ASN A 43 11.96 54.39 28.82
CA ASN A 43 13.35 54.81 28.62
C ASN A 43 14.36 53.71 29.02
N GLN A 44 14.03 52.88 30.01
CA GLN A 44 14.84 51.71 30.39
C GLN A 44 14.72 50.62 29.32
N ILE A 45 13.50 50.35 28.85
CA ILE A 45 13.23 49.37 27.79
C ILE A 45 13.98 49.74 26.50
N GLU A 46 14.08 51.02 26.16
CA GLU A 46 14.86 51.50 25.01
C GLU A 46 16.37 51.26 25.16
N LYS A 47 16.92 51.49 26.36
CA LYS A 47 18.34 51.23 26.66
C LYS A 47 18.64 49.73 26.59
N GLU A 48 17.76 48.89 27.13
CA GLU A 48 17.88 47.43 27.07
C GLU A 48 17.76 46.91 25.62
N PHE A 49 16.79 47.42 24.86
CA PHE A 49 16.65 47.08 23.44
C PHE A 49 17.87 47.49 22.62
N LEU A 50 18.45 48.66 22.89
CA LEU A 50 19.69 49.08 22.22
C LEU A 50 20.89 48.19 22.60
N LYS A 51 21.00 47.75 23.87
CA LYS A 51 22.00 46.77 24.30
C LYS A 51 21.82 45.43 23.59
N GLU A 52 20.59 44.92 23.51
CA GLU A 52 20.21 43.68 22.83
C GLU A 52 20.61 43.71 21.34
N VAL A 53 20.32 44.82 20.64
CA VAL A 53 20.69 45.01 19.23
C VAL A 53 22.22 45.09 19.04
N LYS A 54 22.95 45.77 19.94
CA LYS A 54 24.41 45.83 19.89
C LYS A 54 25.06 44.47 20.18
N PHE A 55 24.56 43.73 21.17
CA PHE A 55 25.07 42.42 21.56
C PHE A 55 24.83 41.37 20.45
N GLY A 56 23.68 41.44 19.78
CA GLY A 56 23.37 40.63 18.59
C GLY A 56 24.27 40.92 17.38
N LYS A 57 24.85 42.12 17.29
CA LYS A 57 25.83 42.50 16.25
C LYS A 57 27.21 41.88 16.55
N ILE A 58 27.64 41.90 17.81
CA ILE A 58 28.93 41.35 18.25
C ILE A 58 28.96 39.82 18.12
N THR A 59 27.89 39.13 18.49
CA THR A 59 27.79 37.65 18.38
C THR A 59 27.71 37.16 16.93
N LYS A 60 27.16 37.94 15.99
CA LYS A 60 27.16 37.60 14.56
C LYS A 60 28.52 37.76 13.89
N LEU A 61 29.36 38.68 14.38
CA LEU A 61 30.66 39.02 13.81
C LEU A 61 31.81 38.10 14.27
N MET A 62 31.64 37.31 15.35
CA MET A 62 32.76 36.61 16.01
C MET A 62 32.80 35.08 15.90
N VAL A 63 31.86 34.42 15.21
CA VAL A 63 31.87 32.95 15.14
C VAL A 63 31.88 32.48 13.68
N SER A 64 33.02 31.92 13.27
CA SER A 64 33.26 31.40 11.93
C SER A 64 32.28 30.25 11.61
N LYS A 65 32.05 29.95 10.33
CA LYS A 65 31.14 28.85 9.93
C LYS A 65 31.64 27.52 10.51
N GLU A 66 32.96 27.37 10.58
CA GLU A 66 33.67 26.20 11.09
C GLU A 66 33.52 26.07 12.61
N ASP A 67 33.54 27.16 13.38
CA ASP A 67 33.34 27.10 14.84
C ASP A 67 31.92 26.67 15.20
N LYS A 68 30.92 27.15 14.45
CA LYS A 68 29.52 26.69 14.60
C LYS A 68 29.37 25.22 14.25
N LEU A 69 30.14 24.75 13.28
CA LEU A 69 30.16 23.36 12.86
C LEU A 69 30.78 22.48 13.95
N VAL A 70 31.93 22.87 14.51
CA VAL A 70 32.59 22.18 15.64
C VAL A 70 31.68 22.08 16.86
N GLU A 71 30.96 23.16 17.20
CA GLU A 71 29.94 23.17 18.27
C GLU A 71 28.72 22.26 17.97
N SER A 72 28.52 21.81 16.72
CA SER A 72 27.43 20.90 16.30
C SER A 72 27.84 19.42 16.19
N LEU A 73 29.15 19.12 16.24
CA LEU A 73 29.67 17.75 16.09
C LEU A 73 29.33 16.86 17.29
N HIS A 74 28.92 15.63 16.98
CA HIS A 74 28.67 14.54 17.91
C HIS A 74 29.99 13.98 18.45
N PRO A 75 30.04 13.44 19.69
CA PRO A 75 31.19 12.72 20.22
C PRO A 75 31.77 11.68 19.25
N LEU A 76 30.92 10.82 18.67
CA LEU A 76 31.28 9.90 17.60
C LEU A 76 31.91 10.61 16.37
N GLU A 77 31.32 11.70 15.87
CA GLU A 77 31.89 12.47 14.75
C GLU A 77 33.28 13.02 15.11
N ARG A 78 33.45 13.55 16.33
CA ARG A 78 34.74 14.09 16.81
C ARG A 78 35.82 13.02 16.92
N ARG A 79 35.44 11.78 17.29
CA ARG A 79 36.36 10.63 17.33
C ARG A 79 36.71 10.14 15.93
N VAL A 80 35.81 10.27 14.95
CA VAL A 80 36.03 9.80 13.57
C VAL A 80 36.82 10.80 12.72
N ILE A 81 36.58 12.11 12.89
CA ILE A 81 37.22 13.17 12.06
C ILE A 81 38.76 13.02 11.95
N PRO A 82 39.52 12.79 13.03
CA PRO A 82 40.98 12.68 12.96
C PRO A 82 41.50 11.56 12.04
N TYR A 83 40.68 10.56 11.76
CA TYR A 83 41.04 9.37 10.98
C TYR A 83 40.39 9.37 9.59
N LEU A 84 39.73 10.46 9.18
CA LEU A 84 39.17 10.60 7.84
C LEU A 84 40.27 10.50 6.78
N GLY A 85 40.00 9.75 5.71
CA GLY A 85 40.96 9.44 4.65
C GLY A 85 41.65 8.07 4.80
N LEU A 86 41.38 7.33 5.88
CA LEU A 86 41.70 5.90 6.00
C LEU A 86 40.51 5.04 5.58
N ASP A 87 40.77 3.75 5.29
CA ASP A 87 39.70 2.78 5.06
C ASP A 87 38.85 2.58 6.31
N VAL A 88 37.55 2.31 6.14
CA VAL A 88 36.58 2.15 7.24
C VAL A 88 37.05 1.14 8.29
N LYS A 89 37.70 0.04 7.86
CA LYS A 89 38.26 -0.98 8.75
C LYS A 89 39.39 -0.44 9.64
N ASP A 90 40.19 0.49 9.13
CA ASP A 90 41.28 1.11 9.86
C ASP A 90 40.78 2.22 10.79
N ILE A 91 39.74 2.95 10.38
CA ILE A 91 39.03 3.89 11.26
C ILE A 91 38.42 3.13 12.45
N VAL A 92 37.80 1.96 12.24
CA VAL A 92 37.25 1.11 13.32
C VAL A 92 38.32 0.77 14.36
N LYS A 93 39.50 0.32 13.90
CA LYS A 93 40.62 -0.03 14.78
C LYS A 93 41.17 1.17 15.54
N LYS A 94 41.40 2.30 14.86
CA LYS A 94 42.04 3.48 15.46
C LYS A 94 41.11 4.30 16.33
N ALA A 95 39.84 4.40 15.96
CA ALA A 95 38.85 5.17 16.71
C ALA A 95 38.28 4.39 17.90
N GLU A 96 38.54 3.07 18.02
CA GLU A 96 37.99 2.18 19.06
C GLU A 96 36.45 2.28 19.15
N LEU A 97 35.79 2.16 17.99
CA LEU A 97 34.34 2.23 17.84
C LEU A 97 33.86 1.04 17.02
N SER A 98 32.62 0.61 17.24
CA SER A 98 32.00 -0.42 16.40
C SER A 98 31.79 0.09 14.96
N GLU A 99 31.76 -0.83 13.99
CA GLU A 99 31.48 -0.49 12.58
C GLU A 99 30.15 0.26 12.42
N VAL A 100 29.13 -0.10 13.21
CA VAL A 100 27.82 0.57 13.22
C VAL A 100 27.92 2.03 13.68
N GLU A 101 28.71 2.31 14.72
CA GLU A 101 28.92 3.67 15.23
C GLU A 101 29.71 4.54 14.22
N ILE A 102 30.70 3.96 13.56
CA ILE A 102 31.49 4.62 12.52
C ILE A 102 30.62 4.98 11.32
N LEU A 103 29.84 4.02 10.80
CA LEU A 103 28.93 4.25 9.67
C LEU A 103 27.91 5.34 10.00
N ARG A 104 27.39 5.36 11.24
CA ARG A 104 26.48 6.41 11.71
C ARG A 104 27.16 7.78 11.76
N ALA A 105 28.38 7.84 12.31
CA ALA A 105 29.16 9.08 12.36
C ALA A 105 29.49 9.61 10.96
N LEU A 106 29.92 8.74 10.04
CA LEU A 106 30.19 9.08 8.65
C LEU A 106 28.94 9.63 7.95
N GLN A 107 27.77 9.04 8.20
CA GLN A 107 26.52 9.53 7.63
C GLN A 107 26.12 10.92 8.19
N TRP A 108 26.40 11.20 9.46
CA TRP A 108 26.19 12.54 10.02
C TRP A 108 27.19 13.56 9.47
N LEU A 109 28.44 13.16 9.26
CA LEU A 109 29.47 13.97 8.62
C LEU A 109 29.13 14.27 7.16
N GLU A 110 28.50 13.33 6.45
CA GLU A 110 28.00 13.52 5.09
C GLU A 110 26.91 14.59 5.03
N ASN A 111 25.92 14.52 5.93
CA ASN A 111 24.86 15.53 6.03
C ASN A 111 25.41 16.94 6.33
N LYS A 112 26.61 17.02 6.90
CA LYS A 112 27.32 18.27 7.23
C LYS A 112 28.35 18.67 6.17
N GLU A 113 28.36 18.00 5.02
CA GLU A 113 29.27 18.26 3.89
C GLU A 113 30.76 18.07 4.24
N VAL A 114 31.07 17.31 5.30
CA VAL A 114 32.44 17.04 5.77
C VAL A 114 33.08 15.89 4.98
N VAL A 115 32.25 14.91 4.59
CA VAL A 115 32.63 13.76 3.76
C VAL A 115 31.57 13.52 2.69
N THR A 116 31.91 12.79 1.65
CA THR A 116 30.96 12.22 0.68
C THR A 116 31.04 10.71 0.75
N LEU A 117 29.90 10.04 0.88
CA LEU A 117 29.84 8.58 0.95
C LEU A 117 29.36 8.01 -0.37
N LYS A 118 30.21 7.19 -1.00
CA LYS A 118 29.81 6.39 -2.16
C LYS A 118 29.43 5.00 -1.65
N LYS A 119 28.15 4.67 -1.72
CA LYS A 119 27.62 3.37 -1.33
C LYS A 119 27.70 2.44 -2.52
N GLU A 120 28.51 1.40 -2.44
CA GLU A 120 28.57 0.34 -3.44
C GLU A 120 27.86 -0.89 -2.87
N SER A 121 26.85 -1.40 -3.58
CA SER A 121 26.24 -2.69 -3.26
C SER A 121 26.80 -3.73 -4.20
N LYS A 122 27.50 -4.73 -3.65
CA LYS A 122 27.95 -5.90 -4.39
C LYS A 122 26.97 -7.04 -4.13
N GLU A 123 26.44 -7.60 -5.21
CA GLU A 123 25.63 -8.81 -5.16
C GLU A 123 26.53 -10.03 -5.06
N ILE A 124 26.36 -10.82 -4.00
CA ILE A 124 27.10 -12.06 -3.74
C ILE A 124 26.13 -13.21 -3.86
N ILE A 125 26.45 -14.18 -4.72
CA ILE A 125 25.65 -15.38 -4.89
C ILE A 125 26.11 -16.42 -3.87
N ARG A 126 25.17 -16.95 -3.08
CA ARG A 126 25.42 -17.97 -2.05
C ARG A 126 24.57 -19.20 -2.29
N LEU A 127 25.02 -20.33 -1.74
CA LEU A 127 24.27 -21.57 -1.73
C LEU A 127 23.27 -21.57 -0.59
N LEU A 128 22.07 -22.06 -0.89
CA LEU A 128 21.04 -22.37 0.08
C LEU A 128 21.06 -23.88 0.40
N LYS A 129 20.12 -24.34 1.23
CA LYS A 129 20.07 -25.71 1.75
C LYS A 129 20.22 -26.79 0.66
N ASN A 130 19.42 -26.74 -0.41
CA ASN A 130 19.49 -27.75 -1.48
C ASN A 130 20.76 -27.57 -2.33
N GLY A 131 21.22 -26.33 -2.51
CA GLY A 131 22.47 -26.03 -3.22
C GLY A 131 23.70 -26.64 -2.55
N GLU A 132 23.79 -26.52 -1.22
CA GLU A 132 24.85 -27.17 -0.42
C GLU A 132 24.79 -28.70 -0.52
N GLU A 133 23.58 -29.25 -0.57
CA GLU A 133 23.39 -30.69 -0.72
C GLU A 133 23.82 -31.18 -2.11
N TYR A 134 23.38 -30.50 -3.17
CA TYR A 134 23.72 -30.83 -4.56
C TYR A 134 25.20 -30.62 -4.88
N LYS A 135 25.86 -29.67 -4.21
CA LYS A 135 27.32 -29.53 -4.25
C LYS A 135 28.04 -30.79 -3.76
N LYS A 136 27.47 -31.51 -2.79
CA LYS A 136 28.04 -32.74 -2.21
C LYS A 136 27.64 -34.01 -2.96
N ARG A 137 26.34 -34.21 -3.23
CA ARG A 137 25.82 -35.46 -3.83
C ARG A 137 25.63 -35.42 -5.35
N GLY A 138 25.87 -34.26 -5.98
CA GLY A 138 25.56 -34.02 -7.39
C GLY A 138 24.09 -33.67 -7.62
N LEU A 139 23.77 -33.22 -8.83
CA LEU A 139 22.42 -32.78 -9.17
C LEU A 139 21.42 -33.95 -9.25
N PRO A 140 20.16 -33.76 -8.82
CA PRO A 140 19.10 -34.75 -8.95
C PRO A 140 18.97 -35.30 -10.38
N GLU A 141 19.10 -34.46 -11.40
CA GLU A 141 18.97 -34.81 -12.80
C GLU A 141 20.13 -35.67 -13.30
N THR A 142 21.35 -35.39 -12.81
CA THR A 142 22.52 -36.23 -13.07
C THR A 142 22.31 -37.63 -12.49
N LYS A 143 21.78 -37.71 -11.26
CA LYS A 143 21.47 -38.99 -10.60
C LYS A 143 20.33 -39.73 -11.31
N PHE A 144 19.28 -39.00 -11.69
CA PHE A 144 18.14 -39.53 -12.44
C PHE A 144 18.59 -40.18 -13.76
N LEU A 145 19.40 -39.48 -14.56
CA LEU A 145 19.92 -40.00 -15.82
C LEU A 145 20.94 -41.13 -15.65
N LYS A 146 21.68 -41.18 -14.53
CA LYS A 146 22.58 -42.31 -14.22
C LYS A 146 21.80 -43.58 -13.90
N VAL A 147 20.71 -43.44 -13.14
CA VAL A 147 19.84 -44.56 -12.75
C VAL A 147 18.98 -45.04 -13.92
N LEU A 148 18.57 -44.12 -14.80
CA LEU A 148 17.85 -44.45 -16.03
C LEU A 148 18.80 -44.95 -17.13
N ASP A 149 19.25 -46.20 -16.96
CA ASP A 149 20.12 -46.92 -17.91
C ASP A 149 19.35 -47.45 -19.12
N LYS A 150 18.12 -47.89 -18.90
CA LYS A 150 17.19 -48.49 -19.85
C LYS A 150 15.78 -47.91 -19.65
N PRO A 151 14.81 -48.22 -20.53
CA PRO A 151 13.41 -47.88 -20.26
C PRO A 151 12.95 -48.47 -18.92
N ARG A 152 12.39 -47.63 -18.03
CA ARG A 152 11.92 -48.03 -16.70
C ARG A 152 10.57 -47.42 -16.41
N THR A 153 9.75 -48.11 -15.61
CA THR A 153 8.47 -47.59 -15.15
C THR A 153 8.65 -46.51 -14.09
N MET A 154 7.62 -45.68 -13.92
CA MET A 154 7.65 -44.60 -12.94
C MET A 154 7.81 -45.10 -11.50
N LYS A 155 7.16 -46.24 -11.20
CA LYS A 155 7.24 -46.92 -9.91
C LYS A 155 8.66 -47.40 -9.59
N TRP A 156 9.35 -47.97 -10.58
CA TRP A 156 10.73 -48.42 -10.40
C TRP A 156 11.69 -47.25 -10.10
N MET A 157 11.51 -46.11 -10.76
CA MET A 157 12.32 -44.92 -10.50
C MET A 157 12.09 -44.37 -9.08
N MET A 158 10.87 -44.40 -8.55
CA MET A 158 10.60 -43.98 -7.17
C MET A 158 11.30 -44.88 -6.14
N GLU A 159 11.35 -46.19 -6.38
CA GLU A 159 11.94 -47.15 -5.45
C GLU A 159 13.49 -47.21 -5.52
N LYS A 160 14.08 -46.96 -6.70
CA LYS A 160 15.51 -47.22 -6.95
C LYS A 160 16.37 -46.00 -7.23
N SER A 161 15.79 -44.82 -7.49
CA SER A 161 16.58 -43.60 -7.76
C SER A 161 17.24 -43.01 -6.51
N GLY A 162 16.67 -43.27 -5.32
CA GLY A 162 17.09 -42.61 -4.08
C GLY A 162 17.02 -41.10 -4.16
N LEU A 163 16.08 -40.57 -4.96
CA LEU A 163 15.65 -39.18 -4.99
C LEU A 163 14.37 -39.06 -4.20
N ASP A 164 14.15 -37.92 -3.54
CA ASP A 164 12.84 -37.68 -2.94
C ASP A 164 11.78 -37.44 -4.03
N LYS A 165 10.50 -37.42 -3.61
CA LYS A 165 9.37 -37.30 -4.52
C LYS A 165 9.39 -35.97 -5.30
N ASP A 166 9.81 -34.89 -4.67
CA ASP A 166 9.83 -33.55 -5.27
C ASP A 166 10.98 -33.42 -6.27
N GLU A 167 12.17 -33.92 -5.91
CA GLU A 167 13.35 -34.02 -6.77
C GLU A 167 13.08 -34.83 -8.03
N LEU A 168 12.37 -35.95 -7.86
CA LEU A 168 12.02 -36.84 -8.95
C LEU A 168 11.02 -36.18 -9.90
N HIS A 169 9.96 -35.56 -9.38
CA HIS A 169 8.98 -34.83 -10.21
C HIS A 169 9.61 -33.63 -10.93
N PHE A 170 10.47 -32.89 -10.23
CA PHE A 170 11.19 -31.77 -10.83
C PHE A 170 12.13 -32.23 -11.96
N SER A 171 12.91 -33.28 -11.72
CA SER A 171 13.83 -33.86 -12.70
C SER A 171 13.07 -34.32 -13.95
N LEU A 172 11.91 -34.96 -13.80
CA LEU A 172 11.06 -35.37 -14.93
C LEU A 172 10.63 -34.18 -15.79
N GLY A 173 10.11 -33.12 -15.17
CA GLY A 173 9.64 -31.93 -15.87
C GLY A 173 10.77 -31.25 -16.65
N LEU A 174 11.93 -31.07 -16.01
CA LEU A 174 13.08 -30.43 -16.63
C LEU A 174 13.66 -31.27 -17.77
N LEU A 175 13.90 -32.57 -17.53
CA LEU A 175 14.49 -33.46 -18.53
C LEU A 175 13.57 -33.63 -19.74
N LYS A 176 12.24 -33.66 -19.54
CA LYS A 176 11.26 -33.65 -20.64
C LYS A 176 11.33 -32.34 -21.42
N LYS A 177 11.36 -31.19 -20.74
CA LYS A 177 11.45 -29.87 -21.38
C LYS A 177 12.73 -29.71 -22.20
N LYS A 178 13.85 -30.29 -21.75
CA LYS A 178 15.13 -30.33 -22.48
C LYS A 178 15.19 -31.42 -23.56
N GLY A 179 14.12 -32.21 -23.75
CA GLY A 179 14.05 -33.28 -24.75
C GLY A 179 15.01 -34.44 -24.49
N LEU A 180 15.40 -34.66 -23.22
CA LEU A 180 16.37 -35.69 -22.82
C LEU A 180 15.69 -37.02 -22.48
N ILE A 181 14.40 -36.97 -22.11
CA ILE A 181 13.58 -38.13 -21.83
C ILE A 181 12.22 -38.04 -22.54
N GLU A 182 11.62 -39.20 -22.80
CA GLU A 182 10.25 -39.37 -23.29
C GLU A 182 9.40 -40.05 -22.21
N LEU A 183 8.16 -39.58 -22.03
CA LEU A 183 7.23 -40.15 -21.04
C LEU A 183 6.13 -40.94 -21.77
N GLY A 184 6.09 -42.26 -21.54
CA GLY A 184 5.00 -43.15 -21.91
C GLY A 184 4.63 -44.09 -20.76
N SER A 185 4.30 -45.35 -21.06
CA SER A 185 4.20 -46.41 -20.05
C SER A 185 5.52 -46.65 -19.30
N GLU A 186 6.64 -46.36 -19.98
CA GLU A 186 7.99 -46.32 -19.43
C GLU A 186 8.67 -45.00 -19.78
N ILE A 187 9.61 -44.57 -18.95
CA ILE A 187 10.46 -43.41 -19.19
C ILE A 187 11.64 -43.87 -20.05
N LYS A 188 11.80 -43.27 -21.23
CA LYS A 188 12.91 -43.57 -22.14
C LYS A 188 13.91 -42.42 -22.17
N ARG A 189 15.20 -42.73 -22.20
CA ARG A 189 16.26 -41.73 -22.37
C ARG A 189 16.54 -41.53 -23.87
N LEU A 190 16.47 -40.29 -24.33
CA LEU A 190 16.64 -39.93 -25.74
C LEU A 190 18.06 -39.45 -26.07
N LYS A 191 18.72 -38.73 -25.15
CA LYS A 191 20.06 -38.14 -25.36
C LYS A 191 20.97 -38.28 -24.14
N LYS A 192 22.28 -38.28 -24.38
CA LYS A 192 23.29 -38.11 -23.32
C LYS A 192 23.60 -36.63 -23.17
N GLU A 193 23.17 -36.05 -22.06
CA GLU A 193 23.53 -34.70 -21.62
C GLU A 193 24.40 -34.79 -20.37
N ASN A 194 25.22 -33.78 -20.13
CA ASN A 194 26.07 -33.69 -18.96
C ASN A 194 25.87 -32.36 -18.24
N PHE A 195 25.53 -32.40 -16.94
CA PHE A 195 25.29 -31.20 -16.12
C PHE A 195 26.56 -30.69 -15.42
N LYS A 196 27.75 -31.10 -15.88
CA LYS A 196 29.05 -30.70 -15.29
C LYS A 196 29.20 -29.20 -15.10
N ASP A 197 28.77 -28.40 -16.06
CA ASP A 197 28.88 -26.94 -15.99
C ASP A 197 28.10 -26.35 -14.79
N ILE A 198 26.93 -26.91 -14.48
CA ILE A 198 26.11 -26.48 -13.34
C ILE A 198 26.75 -26.96 -12.03
N GLU A 199 27.28 -28.18 -12.00
CA GLU A 199 27.97 -28.73 -10.82
C GLU A 199 29.28 -27.98 -10.52
N GLU A 200 30.03 -27.57 -11.54
CA GLU A 200 31.23 -26.72 -11.41
C GLU A 200 30.87 -25.32 -10.92
N PHE A 201 29.78 -24.75 -11.42
CA PHE A 201 29.29 -23.47 -10.93
C PHE A 201 28.83 -23.53 -9.45
N LEU A 202 28.09 -24.55 -9.05
CA LEU A 202 27.73 -24.75 -7.63
C LEU A 202 28.98 -24.89 -6.74
N LYS A 203 30.05 -25.51 -7.25
CA LYS A 203 31.32 -25.62 -6.54
C LYS A 203 32.07 -24.29 -6.42
N SER A 204 31.98 -23.42 -7.42
CA SER A 204 32.64 -22.10 -7.43
C SER A 204 31.97 -21.05 -6.55
N LEU A 205 30.74 -21.30 -6.06
CA LEU A 205 30.06 -20.43 -5.09
C LEU A 205 30.66 -20.55 -3.68
N PRO A 206 30.75 -19.44 -2.91
CA PRO A 206 30.18 -18.12 -3.19
C PRO A 206 31.03 -17.22 -4.12
N LYS A 207 30.40 -16.45 -5.00
CA LYS A 207 31.06 -15.56 -5.99
C LYS A 207 30.29 -14.24 -6.15
N ASN A 208 30.98 -13.14 -6.50
CA ASN A 208 30.28 -11.88 -6.80
C ASN A 208 29.60 -11.96 -8.17
N PHE A 209 28.46 -11.29 -8.32
CA PHE A 209 27.71 -11.22 -9.58
C PHE A 209 28.53 -10.60 -10.72
N GLU A 210 29.35 -9.59 -10.42
CA GLU A 210 30.22 -8.91 -11.39
C GLU A 210 31.31 -9.82 -11.95
N ASP A 211 31.73 -10.83 -11.19
CA ASP A 211 32.78 -11.79 -11.56
C ASP A 211 32.24 -12.96 -12.41
N LEU A 212 30.94 -12.97 -12.72
CA LEU A 212 30.31 -14.02 -13.52
C LEU A 212 30.54 -13.79 -15.01
N ASN A 213 30.97 -14.84 -15.71
CA ASN A 213 30.94 -14.86 -17.18
C ASN A 213 29.50 -15.09 -17.70
N ASP A 214 29.27 -14.85 -19.00
CA ASP A 214 27.92 -14.95 -19.60
C ASP A 214 27.29 -16.35 -19.49
N LYS A 215 28.12 -17.40 -19.41
CA LYS A 215 27.66 -18.78 -19.21
C LYS A 215 27.18 -18.99 -17.77
N GLU A 216 27.97 -18.54 -16.79
CA GLU A 216 27.62 -18.58 -15.37
C GLU A 216 26.37 -17.74 -15.05
N LYS A 217 26.18 -16.59 -15.69
CA LYS A 217 24.97 -15.77 -15.54
C LYS A 217 23.71 -16.52 -15.96
N LYS A 218 23.76 -17.24 -17.10
CA LYS A 218 22.62 -18.06 -17.56
C LYS A 218 22.34 -19.22 -16.60
N ILE A 219 23.39 -19.87 -16.08
CA ILE A 219 23.24 -20.95 -15.09
C ILE A 219 22.63 -20.40 -13.80
N MET A 220 23.08 -19.23 -13.34
CA MET A 220 22.55 -18.57 -12.16
C MET A 220 21.06 -18.26 -12.30
N GLU A 221 20.61 -17.68 -13.42
CA GLU A 221 19.19 -17.44 -13.67
C GLU A 221 18.36 -18.74 -13.72
N GLU A 222 18.92 -19.82 -14.30
CA GLU A 222 18.27 -21.15 -14.26
C GLU A 222 18.16 -21.70 -12.83
N LEU A 223 19.18 -21.52 -11.99
CA LEU A 223 19.21 -22.01 -10.60
C LEU A 223 18.36 -21.15 -9.66
N LYS A 224 18.22 -19.85 -9.92
CA LYS A 224 17.41 -18.91 -9.13
C LYS A 224 15.92 -19.23 -9.19
N GLN A 225 15.45 -19.81 -10.30
CA GLN A 225 14.08 -20.28 -10.44
C GLN A 225 13.81 -21.58 -9.64
N ARG A 226 14.87 -22.23 -9.15
CA ARG A 226 14.77 -23.50 -8.42
C ARG A 226 14.72 -23.25 -6.92
N LYS A 227 13.89 -24.04 -6.24
CA LYS A 227 13.65 -23.89 -4.81
C LYS A 227 14.93 -24.18 -4.00
N GLU A 228 15.33 -23.20 -3.18
CA GLU A 228 16.37 -23.33 -2.16
C GLU A 228 17.76 -23.77 -2.66
N ILE A 229 18.13 -23.41 -3.91
CA ILE A 229 19.47 -23.71 -4.44
C ILE A 229 20.45 -22.55 -4.24
N ILE A 230 20.11 -21.36 -4.70
CA ILE A 230 20.94 -20.16 -4.56
C ILE A 230 20.14 -18.95 -4.08
N GLU A 231 20.81 -18.03 -3.40
CA GLU A 231 20.32 -16.69 -3.10
C GLU A 231 21.35 -15.63 -3.56
N VAL A 232 20.85 -14.42 -3.84
CA VAL A 232 21.70 -13.26 -4.14
C VAL A 232 21.62 -12.31 -2.94
N ASP A 233 22.70 -12.27 -2.17
CA ASP A 233 22.84 -11.42 -0.99
C ASP A 233 23.48 -10.07 -1.38
N LEU A 234 22.95 -8.97 -0.86
CA LEU A 234 23.42 -7.62 -1.16
C LEU A 234 24.41 -7.17 -0.08
N LYS A 235 25.71 -7.30 -0.37
CA LYS A 235 26.77 -6.80 0.52
C LYS A 235 27.05 -5.33 0.21
N LYS A 236 26.69 -4.44 1.14
CA LYS A 236 26.91 -2.99 1.02
C LYS A 236 28.30 -2.62 1.55
N GLY A 237 29.13 -2.03 0.70
CA GLY A 237 30.35 -1.32 1.06
C GLY A 237 30.14 0.19 1.04
N VAL A 238 30.94 0.92 1.80
CA VAL A 238 30.92 2.39 1.84
C VAL A 238 32.34 2.90 1.60
N GLU A 239 32.54 3.61 0.49
CA GLU A 239 33.76 4.35 0.21
C GLU A 239 33.58 5.79 0.70
N VAL A 240 34.59 6.33 1.39
CA VAL A 240 34.53 7.64 2.05
C VAL A 240 35.54 8.58 1.40
N SER A 241 35.09 9.70 0.84
CA SER A 241 35.98 10.77 0.37
C SER A 241 35.86 12.00 1.24
N VAL A 242 37.00 12.62 1.60
CA VAL A 242 37.05 13.79 2.49
C VAL A 242 36.94 15.07 1.67
N THR A 243 36.00 15.94 2.02
CA THR A 243 35.81 17.23 1.35
C THR A 243 36.86 18.26 1.81
N PRO A 244 37.01 19.42 1.12
CA PRO A 244 37.87 20.50 1.60
C PRO A 244 37.54 20.94 3.04
N LEU A 245 36.25 20.99 3.38
CA LEU A 245 35.76 21.30 4.73
C LEU A 245 36.20 20.26 5.76
N GLY A 246 36.18 18.97 5.39
CA GLY A 246 36.71 17.90 6.24
C GLY A 246 38.21 18.02 6.51
N LYS A 247 39.00 18.35 5.49
CA LYS A 247 40.45 18.58 5.65
C LYS A 247 40.77 19.75 6.58
N GLU A 248 39.93 20.79 6.59
CA GLU A 248 40.07 21.92 7.52
C GLU A 248 39.67 21.54 8.95
N LEU A 249 38.59 20.79 9.11
CA LEU A 249 38.12 20.32 10.42
C LEU A 249 39.13 19.37 11.10
N MET A 250 39.82 18.54 10.34
CA MET A 250 40.89 17.67 10.85
C MET A 250 42.03 18.44 11.53
N LYS A 251 42.22 19.72 11.20
CA LYS A 251 43.28 20.58 11.77
C LYS A 251 42.82 21.37 13.00
N LYS A 252 41.52 21.38 13.31
CA LYS A 252 40.97 22.13 14.46
C LYS A 252 40.94 21.26 15.72
N ASN A 253 40.97 21.93 16.88
CA ASN A 253 40.68 21.27 18.15
C ASN A 253 39.19 20.94 18.25
N LEU A 254 38.86 19.66 18.37
CA LEU A 254 37.48 19.16 18.42
C LEU A 254 37.02 18.87 19.86
N ASP A 255 37.89 19.01 20.86
CA ASP A 255 37.55 18.79 22.26
C ASP A 255 36.82 20.00 22.85
N VAL A 256 35.48 19.96 22.78
CA VAL A 256 34.60 21.00 23.31
C VAL A 256 33.70 20.37 24.37
N ASN A 257 33.86 20.78 25.63
CA ASN A 257 33.05 20.32 26.77
C ASN A 257 31.62 20.90 26.70
N LEU A 258 30.77 20.29 25.88
CA LEU A 258 29.39 20.70 25.63
C LEU A 258 28.40 19.75 26.32
N ILE A 259 27.27 20.29 26.78
CA ILE A 259 26.13 19.48 27.23
C ILE A 259 25.35 19.02 26.00
N GLU A 260 25.19 17.71 25.84
CA GLU A 260 24.40 17.11 24.75
C GLU A 260 22.90 17.11 25.07
N ASN A 261 22.54 16.53 26.22
CA ASN A 261 21.17 16.41 26.69
C ASN A 261 21.07 16.97 28.10
N LEU A 262 19.99 17.70 28.35
CA LEU A 262 19.66 18.17 29.69
C LEU A 262 19.16 16.97 30.51
N THR A 263 19.82 16.67 31.62
CA THR A 263 19.42 15.57 32.52
C THR A 263 18.83 16.11 33.82
N PRO A 264 17.97 15.34 34.52
CA PRO A 264 17.41 15.75 35.81
C PRO A 264 18.49 16.13 36.84
N ASN A 265 19.63 15.44 36.85
CA ASN A 265 20.74 15.72 37.77
C ASN A 265 21.44 17.05 37.45
N LEU A 266 21.62 17.37 36.17
CA LEU A 266 22.17 18.68 35.76
C LEU A 266 21.24 19.81 36.17
N LEU A 267 19.92 19.63 35.98
CA LEU A 267 18.90 20.58 36.43
C LEU A 267 18.95 20.82 37.94
N ALA A 268 18.99 19.75 38.73
CA ALA A 268 19.04 19.81 40.19
C ALA A 268 20.30 20.52 40.72
N LYS A 269 21.47 20.30 40.08
CA LYS A 269 22.75 20.90 40.49
C LYS A 269 23.00 22.29 39.91
N GLY A 270 22.18 22.76 38.98
CA GLY A 270 22.36 24.06 38.31
C GLY A 270 23.60 24.18 37.42
N SER A 271 24.36 23.09 37.23
CA SER A 271 25.63 23.06 36.48
C SER A 271 25.47 23.28 34.98
N TRP A 272 24.24 23.26 34.46
CA TRP A 272 23.93 23.61 33.07
C TRP A 272 24.04 25.11 32.78
N LYS A 273 23.96 25.97 33.80
CA LYS A 273 24.01 27.44 33.62
C LYS A 273 25.38 27.94 33.17
N SER A 274 26.46 27.24 33.54
CA SER A 274 27.85 27.64 33.25
C SER A 274 28.46 26.93 32.04
N LYS A 275 27.74 25.98 31.41
CA LYS A 275 28.21 25.23 30.25
C LYS A 275 27.44 25.60 28.99
N LYS A 276 28.09 25.43 27.84
CA LYS A 276 27.43 25.57 26.53
C LYS A 276 26.76 24.26 26.12
N PHE A 277 25.61 24.38 25.47
CA PHE A 277 24.93 23.25 24.84
C PHE A 277 25.50 23.00 23.45
N ARG A 278 25.49 21.73 23.05
CA ARG A 278 25.73 21.36 21.66
C ARG A 278 24.70 22.04 20.76
N ARG A 279 25.14 22.57 19.64
CA ARG A 279 24.24 23.22 18.68
C ARG A 279 23.34 22.18 18.03
N TYR A 280 22.02 22.34 18.20
CA TYR A 280 21.02 21.50 17.55
C TYR A 280 20.74 22.00 16.14
N ASP A 281 20.84 21.12 15.16
CA ASP A 281 20.52 21.44 13.77
C ASP A 281 19.12 20.92 13.40
N VAL A 282 18.20 21.86 13.24
CA VAL A 282 16.79 21.61 12.92
C VAL A 282 16.57 21.18 11.47
N SER A 283 17.59 21.27 10.62
CA SER A 283 17.54 20.83 9.22
C SER A 283 17.94 19.36 9.05
N LEU A 284 18.43 18.71 10.11
CA LEU A 284 18.82 17.31 10.06
C LEU A 284 17.63 16.41 9.74
N ASN A 285 17.85 15.50 8.80
CA ASN A 285 16.88 14.46 8.50
C ASN A 285 16.84 13.46 9.67
N VAL A 286 15.70 13.42 10.36
CA VAL A 286 15.46 12.48 11.47
C VAL A 286 14.73 11.23 10.97
N PRO A 287 14.94 10.05 11.60
CA PRO A 287 14.16 8.87 11.27
C PRO A 287 12.66 9.17 11.35
N LYS A 288 11.91 8.84 10.29
CA LYS A 288 10.46 8.96 10.29
C LYS A 288 9.87 7.94 11.27
N ILE A 289 9.02 8.42 12.18
CA ILE A 289 8.24 7.56 13.07
C ILE A 289 6.95 7.20 12.35
N TYR A 290 6.69 5.90 12.19
CA TYR A 290 5.47 5.40 11.55
C TYR A 290 4.51 4.88 12.63
N PRO A 291 3.44 5.61 12.96
CA PRO A 291 2.44 5.11 13.89
C PRO A 291 1.64 3.95 13.28
N GLY A 292 0.93 3.19 14.12
CA GLY A 292 -0.06 2.23 13.66
C GLY A 292 -1.10 2.92 12.78
N LYS A 293 -1.39 2.35 11.60
CA LYS A 293 -2.26 2.97 10.60
C LYS A 293 -3.25 1.96 10.03
N ARG A 294 -4.50 2.40 9.85
CA ARG A 294 -5.53 1.62 9.16
C ARG A 294 -5.25 1.58 7.66
N HIS A 295 -5.62 0.48 7.02
CA HIS A 295 -5.53 0.35 5.56
C HIS A 295 -6.31 1.48 4.86
N PHE A 296 -5.73 2.09 3.83
CA PHE A 296 -6.30 3.29 3.19
C PHE A 296 -7.63 3.01 2.47
N VAL A 297 -7.79 1.80 1.92
CA VAL A 297 -9.09 1.29 1.40
C VAL A 297 -10.12 1.22 2.50
N ASN A 298 -9.77 0.70 3.68
CA ASN A 298 -10.72 0.57 4.80
C ASN A 298 -11.14 1.94 5.33
N GLN A 299 -10.24 2.93 5.34
CA GLN A 299 -10.61 4.31 5.70
C GLN A 299 -11.65 4.89 4.74
N ALA A 300 -11.49 4.64 3.43
CA ALA A 300 -12.45 5.09 2.42
C ALA A 300 -13.80 4.34 2.53
N VAL A 301 -13.75 3.04 2.79
CA VAL A 301 -14.96 2.23 3.07
C VAL A 301 -15.68 2.76 4.30
N ASP A 302 -14.98 2.97 5.42
CA ASP A 302 -15.56 3.53 6.66
C ASP A 302 -16.21 4.91 6.40
N TYR A 303 -15.58 5.74 5.56
CA TYR A 303 -16.14 7.04 5.17
C TYR A 303 -17.43 6.89 4.33
N ALA A 304 -17.45 5.99 3.35
CA ALA A 304 -18.65 5.70 2.56
C ALA A 304 -19.78 5.13 3.44
N LYS A 305 -19.48 4.26 4.41
CA LYS A 305 -20.47 3.77 5.39
C LYS A 305 -21.09 4.91 6.18
N ARG A 306 -20.26 5.83 6.70
CA ARG A 306 -20.74 7.00 7.44
C ARG A 306 -21.69 7.86 6.61
N ILE A 307 -21.40 8.08 5.33
CA ILE A 307 -22.29 8.85 4.46
C ILE A 307 -23.69 8.23 4.39
N TRP A 308 -23.77 6.90 4.21
CA TRP A 308 -25.06 6.22 4.15
C TRP A 308 -25.79 6.26 5.49
N MET A 309 -25.08 6.05 6.59
CA MET A 309 -25.63 6.17 7.95
C MET A 309 -26.16 7.58 8.22
N ASP A 310 -25.42 8.62 7.85
CA ASP A 310 -25.83 10.03 7.97
C ASP A 310 -27.08 10.36 7.12
N MET A 311 -27.31 9.60 6.05
CA MET A 311 -28.50 9.69 5.19
C MET A 311 -29.68 8.83 5.70
N GLY A 312 -29.52 8.18 6.86
CA GLY A 312 -30.54 7.39 7.53
C GLY A 312 -30.69 5.97 6.99
N PHE A 313 -29.62 5.39 6.41
CA PHE A 313 -29.61 4.00 5.97
C PHE A 313 -29.07 3.08 7.07
N GLU A 314 -29.68 1.89 7.17
CA GLU A 314 -29.24 0.80 8.04
C GLU A 314 -28.29 -0.15 7.30
N GLU A 315 -27.23 -0.61 7.96
CA GLU A 315 -26.23 -1.49 7.35
C GLU A 315 -26.73 -2.95 7.29
N MET A 316 -26.72 -3.54 6.10
CA MET A 316 -26.91 -4.96 5.85
C MET A 316 -25.57 -5.68 5.92
N ASP A 317 -25.57 -6.88 6.50
CA ASP A 317 -24.43 -7.79 6.50
C ASP A 317 -24.84 -9.17 5.98
N GLY A 318 -23.86 -9.90 5.47
CA GLY A 318 -24.08 -11.28 5.04
C GLY A 318 -22.84 -11.93 4.44
N GLN A 319 -23.00 -13.22 4.18
CA GLN A 319 -21.89 -14.10 3.83
C GLN A 319 -21.34 -13.80 2.43
N ILE A 320 -20.06 -14.13 2.24
CA ILE A 320 -19.40 -14.07 0.93
C ILE A 320 -19.90 -15.20 0.02
N ILE A 321 -20.09 -16.38 0.58
CA ILE A 321 -20.57 -17.56 -0.15
C ILE A 321 -22.10 -17.56 -0.06
N ASN A 322 -22.76 -17.70 -1.19
CA ASN A 322 -24.22 -17.80 -1.28
C ASN A 322 -24.60 -18.92 -2.24
N THR A 323 -25.84 -19.38 -2.16
CA THR A 323 -26.42 -20.23 -3.21
C THR A 323 -26.66 -19.39 -4.48
N SER A 324 -26.59 -20.03 -5.64
CA SER A 324 -26.97 -19.43 -6.92
C SER A 324 -28.39 -18.89 -6.89
N PHE A 325 -29.27 -19.52 -6.11
CA PHE A 325 -30.60 -19.03 -5.83
C PHE A 325 -30.59 -17.59 -5.33
N TRP A 326 -29.89 -17.31 -4.24
CA TRP A 326 -29.84 -15.96 -3.67
C TRP A 326 -29.04 -14.99 -4.54
N ASN A 327 -27.93 -15.45 -5.11
CA ASN A 327 -27.05 -14.58 -5.90
C ASN A 327 -27.64 -14.21 -7.27
N PHE A 328 -28.54 -15.01 -7.84
CA PHE A 328 -29.04 -14.79 -9.19
C PHE A 328 -30.57 -14.96 -9.31
N ASP A 329 -31.11 -16.14 -8.94
CA ASP A 329 -32.52 -16.47 -9.23
C ASP A 329 -33.50 -15.57 -8.45
N ALA A 330 -33.21 -15.28 -7.18
CA ALA A 330 -34.00 -14.39 -6.34
C ALA A 330 -33.99 -12.94 -6.84
N LEU A 331 -33.02 -12.59 -7.69
CA LEU A 331 -32.96 -11.31 -8.39
C LEU A 331 -33.70 -11.35 -9.72
N PHE A 332 -34.39 -12.44 -10.08
CA PHE A 332 -35.01 -12.60 -11.40
C PHE A 332 -34.01 -12.63 -12.57
N GLN A 333 -32.74 -12.94 -12.31
CA GLN A 333 -31.74 -13.13 -13.37
C GLN A 333 -31.82 -14.56 -13.95
N PRO A 334 -31.99 -14.74 -15.28
CA PRO A 334 -32.29 -16.04 -15.85
C PRO A 334 -31.10 -17.02 -15.74
N GLN A 335 -31.37 -18.33 -15.82
CA GLN A 335 -30.37 -19.39 -15.59
C GLN A 335 -29.40 -19.63 -16.74
N ASP A 336 -29.69 -19.11 -17.92
CA ASP A 336 -28.84 -19.09 -19.11
C ASP A 336 -28.07 -17.76 -19.28
N HIS A 337 -28.18 -16.85 -18.31
CA HIS A 337 -27.50 -15.57 -18.37
C HIS A 337 -25.96 -15.74 -18.38
N PRO A 338 -25.21 -15.09 -19.28
CA PRO A 338 -23.75 -15.24 -19.40
C PRO A 338 -22.98 -15.03 -18.08
N ALA A 339 -23.36 -14.02 -17.30
CA ALA A 339 -22.76 -13.79 -15.97
C ALA A 339 -22.81 -14.99 -15.00
N ARG A 340 -23.62 -16.03 -15.26
CA ARG A 340 -23.69 -17.27 -14.48
C ARG A 340 -22.77 -18.36 -15.02
N ASP A 341 -22.05 -18.11 -16.10
CA ASP A 341 -21.06 -19.02 -16.64
C ASP A 341 -19.83 -19.08 -15.72
N MET A 342 -19.14 -20.22 -15.73
CA MET A 342 -17.91 -20.42 -14.95
C MET A 342 -16.78 -19.45 -15.38
N GLN A 343 -16.89 -18.85 -16.57
CA GLN A 343 -15.96 -17.84 -17.05
C GLN A 343 -16.14 -16.49 -16.34
N ASP A 344 -17.32 -16.20 -15.80
CA ASP A 344 -17.63 -14.92 -15.14
C ASP A 344 -17.79 -15.05 -13.61
N SER A 345 -18.23 -16.22 -13.14
CA SER A 345 -18.54 -16.48 -11.73
C SER A 345 -17.70 -17.58 -11.10
N ILE A 346 -17.30 -17.38 -9.83
CA ILE A 346 -16.50 -18.35 -9.07
C ILE A 346 -17.44 -19.29 -8.29
N PHE A 347 -17.73 -20.45 -8.88
CA PHE A 347 -18.50 -21.52 -8.24
C PHE A 347 -17.62 -22.39 -7.34
N LEU A 348 -18.22 -22.88 -6.26
CA LEU A 348 -17.59 -23.87 -5.38
C LEU A 348 -18.08 -25.27 -5.76
N ASP A 349 -17.23 -26.27 -5.54
CA ASP A 349 -17.56 -27.69 -5.78
C ASP A 349 -18.45 -28.28 -4.67
N LYS A 350 -19.51 -27.55 -4.31
CA LYS A 350 -20.49 -27.88 -3.27
C LYS A 350 -21.86 -27.30 -3.62
N LYS A 351 -22.89 -27.95 -3.08
CA LYS A 351 -24.29 -27.51 -3.15
C LYS A 351 -24.86 -27.39 -1.75
N GLU A 352 -25.80 -26.46 -1.56
CA GLU A 352 -26.57 -26.31 -0.32
C GLU A 352 -28.06 -26.28 -0.64
N GLU A 353 -28.86 -26.93 0.21
CA GLU A 353 -30.31 -26.91 0.10
C GLU A 353 -30.88 -25.52 0.41
N ILE A 354 -31.82 -25.07 -0.43
CA ILE A 354 -32.51 -23.79 -0.24
C ILE A 354 -33.55 -23.98 0.87
N LYS A 355 -33.38 -23.25 1.98
CA LYS A 355 -34.23 -23.38 3.18
C LYS A 355 -35.62 -22.80 2.96
N GLU A 356 -35.72 -21.73 2.17
CA GLU A 356 -36.95 -20.99 1.90
C GLU A 356 -37.77 -21.64 0.76
N LYS A 357 -38.18 -22.90 0.95
CA LYS A 357 -38.86 -23.71 -0.10
C LYS A 357 -40.10 -23.05 -0.69
N GLU A 358 -40.93 -22.38 0.11
CA GLU A 358 -42.12 -21.68 -0.40
C GLU A 358 -41.78 -20.45 -1.25
N MET A 359 -40.75 -19.70 -0.86
CA MET A 359 -40.27 -18.58 -1.66
C MET A 359 -39.60 -19.06 -2.95
N MET A 360 -38.83 -20.15 -2.88
CA MET A 360 -38.23 -20.78 -4.07
C MET A 360 -39.29 -21.19 -5.09
N LYS A 361 -40.42 -21.74 -4.67
CA LYS A 361 -41.55 -22.07 -5.57
C LYS A 361 -42.10 -20.82 -6.27
N LYS A 362 -42.27 -19.71 -5.53
CA LYS A 362 -42.72 -18.43 -6.11
C LYS A 362 -41.71 -17.84 -7.10
N VAL A 363 -40.42 -17.91 -6.78
CA VAL A 363 -39.35 -17.49 -7.69
C VAL A 363 -39.38 -18.35 -8.95
N LYS A 364 -39.47 -19.68 -8.81
CA LYS A 364 -39.63 -20.60 -9.94
C LYS A 364 -40.83 -20.19 -10.81
N GLU A 365 -42.01 -20.00 -10.21
CA GLU A 365 -43.22 -19.57 -10.94
C GLU A 365 -43.02 -18.26 -11.71
N MET A 366 -42.35 -17.27 -11.10
CA MET A 366 -42.02 -16.01 -11.76
C MET A 366 -41.07 -16.21 -12.95
N HIS A 367 -40.03 -17.04 -12.81
CA HIS A 367 -39.09 -17.34 -13.89
C HIS A 367 -39.77 -18.07 -15.05
N GLU A 368 -40.60 -19.07 -14.78
CA GLU A 368 -41.20 -19.89 -15.84
C GLU A 368 -42.36 -19.17 -16.52
N THR A 369 -43.26 -18.55 -15.74
CA THR A 369 -44.57 -18.06 -16.23
C THR A 369 -44.87 -16.60 -15.90
N GLY A 370 -44.05 -15.95 -15.07
CA GLY A 370 -44.25 -14.56 -14.69
C GLY A 370 -45.35 -14.30 -13.66
N GLY A 371 -45.88 -15.34 -13.00
CA GLY A 371 -46.79 -15.24 -11.84
C GLY A 371 -47.94 -14.26 -12.01
N LYS A 372 -48.55 -14.25 -13.21
CA LYS A 372 -49.67 -13.39 -13.65
C LYS A 372 -49.36 -11.90 -13.83
N ILE A 373 -48.16 -11.43 -13.50
CA ILE A 373 -47.75 -10.02 -13.62
C ILE A 373 -46.84 -9.77 -14.82
N SER A 374 -46.27 -10.83 -15.40
CA SER A 374 -45.33 -10.80 -16.51
C SER A 374 -45.48 -12.06 -17.36
N LYS A 375 -44.68 -12.18 -18.43
CA LYS A 375 -44.58 -13.40 -19.24
C LYS A 375 -43.54 -14.41 -18.70
N GLY A 376 -42.75 -14.01 -17.70
CA GLY A 376 -41.60 -14.77 -17.25
C GLY A 376 -40.51 -14.83 -18.32
N TRP A 377 -39.52 -15.70 -18.11
CA TRP A 377 -38.45 -16.02 -19.06
C TRP A 377 -38.79 -17.20 -19.98
N GLN A 378 -39.88 -17.93 -19.70
CA GLN A 378 -40.40 -19.00 -20.57
C GLN A 378 -39.41 -20.16 -20.80
N TYR A 379 -38.71 -20.58 -19.74
CA TYR A 379 -37.85 -21.76 -19.73
C TYR A 379 -38.17 -22.63 -18.51
N ASP A 380 -37.66 -23.88 -18.47
CA ASP A 380 -37.80 -24.78 -17.32
C ASP A 380 -36.75 -24.46 -16.24
N TRP A 381 -37.20 -24.02 -15.06
CA TRP A 381 -36.29 -23.61 -13.99
C TRP A 381 -35.67 -24.83 -13.27
N ASP A 382 -34.33 -24.87 -13.24
CA ASP A 382 -33.55 -25.98 -12.68
C ASP A 382 -33.13 -25.72 -11.23
N GLU A 383 -33.68 -26.50 -10.30
CA GLU A 383 -33.37 -26.42 -8.87
C GLU A 383 -31.90 -26.79 -8.58
N GLU A 384 -31.31 -27.70 -9.33
CA GLU A 384 -29.94 -28.16 -9.10
C GLU A 384 -28.89 -27.10 -9.46
N LYS A 385 -29.21 -26.20 -10.41
CA LYS A 385 -28.41 -25.00 -10.67
C LYS A 385 -28.51 -24.00 -9.51
N ALA A 386 -29.71 -23.82 -8.96
CA ALA A 386 -29.98 -22.89 -7.88
C ALA A 386 -29.28 -23.27 -6.56
N LYS A 387 -29.10 -24.57 -6.30
CA LYS A 387 -28.37 -25.10 -5.13
C LYS A 387 -26.85 -24.94 -5.17
N LYS A 388 -26.25 -24.67 -6.33
CA LYS A 388 -24.79 -24.50 -6.44
C LYS A 388 -24.31 -23.34 -5.57
N LEU A 389 -23.17 -23.51 -4.89
CA LEU A 389 -22.56 -22.42 -4.13
C LEU A 389 -21.68 -21.56 -5.04
N VAL A 390 -21.75 -20.25 -4.83
CA VAL A 390 -21.00 -19.24 -5.58
C VAL A 390 -20.43 -18.21 -4.61
N MET A 391 -19.21 -17.73 -4.88
CA MET A 391 -18.74 -16.51 -4.23
C MET A 391 -19.52 -15.33 -4.80
N ARG A 392 -20.16 -14.53 -3.94
CA ARG A 392 -21.07 -13.48 -4.38
C ARG A 392 -20.43 -12.55 -5.41
N THR A 393 -21.13 -12.33 -6.51
CA THR A 393 -20.66 -11.51 -7.64
C THR A 393 -20.97 -10.04 -7.47
N HIS A 394 -21.94 -9.74 -6.60
CA HIS A 394 -22.40 -8.41 -6.24
C HIS A 394 -23.08 -8.44 -4.87
N THR A 395 -23.16 -7.28 -4.22
CA THR A 395 -23.81 -7.11 -2.91
C THR A 395 -25.33 -7.15 -2.96
N THR A 396 -25.94 -7.11 -4.16
CA THR A 396 -27.40 -7.18 -4.36
C THR A 396 -28.03 -8.47 -3.81
N VAL A 397 -27.24 -9.52 -3.60
CA VAL A 397 -27.66 -10.72 -2.86
C VAL A 397 -28.16 -10.38 -1.45
N LEU A 398 -27.51 -9.43 -0.78
CA LEU A 398 -27.88 -8.95 0.56
C LEU A 398 -29.18 -8.17 0.51
N SER A 399 -29.42 -7.43 -0.57
CA SER A 399 -30.69 -6.73 -0.82
C SER A 399 -31.85 -7.73 -0.90
N ALA A 400 -31.70 -8.80 -1.69
CA ALA A 400 -32.74 -9.83 -1.80
C ALA A 400 -33.02 -10.53 -0.46
N GLN A 401 -31.96 -10.91 0.27
CA GLN A 401 -32.08 -11.53 1.58
C GLN A 401 -32.73 -10.60 2.62
N THR A 402 -32.47 -9.29 2.51
CA THR A 402 -33.08 -8.28 3.38
C THR A 402 -34.56 -8.11 3.07
N LEU A 403 -34.92 -8.00 1.79
CA LEU A 403 -36.32 -7.94 1.36
C LEU A 403 -37.10 -9.17 1.84
N ALA A 404 -36.56 -10.37 1.68
CA ALA A 404 -37.21 -11.61 2.12
C ALA A 404 -37.50 -11.68 3.63
N LYS A 405 -36.76 -10.92 4.45
CA LYS A 405 -36.93 -10.84 5.91
C LYS A 405 -37.75 -9.63 6.36
N LEU A 406 -38.00 -8.70 5.45
CA LEU A 406 -38.57 -7.40 5.76
C LEU A 406 -40.07 -7.53 6.08
N LYS A 407 -40.45 -7.18 7.31
CA LYS A 407 -41.86 -7.21 7.76
C LYS A 407 -42.60 -5.93 7.38
N GLU A 408 -41.97 -4.79 7.66
CA GLU A 408 -42.50 -3.47 7.33
C GLU A 408 -41.99 -3.06 5.95
N LYS A 409 -42.89 -2.81 5.00
CA LYS A 409 -42.56 -2.54 3.60
C LYS A 409 -42.07 -1.09 3.39
N ARG A 410 -41.30 -0.59 4.35
CA ARG A 410 -40.64 0.71 4.36
C ARG A 410 -39.26 0.54 5.00
N GLY A 411 -38.23 1.10 4.39
CA GLY A 411 -36.88 1.06 4.97
C GLY A 411 -35.80 1.50 3.99
N LYS A 412 -34.65 1.89 4.55
CA LYS A 412 -33.45 2.29 3.80
C LYS A 412 -32.29 1.44 4.28
N PHE A 413 -31.70 0.68 3.37
CA PHE A 413 -30.64 -0.26 3.72
C PHE A 413 -29.45 -0.10 2.80
N PHE A 414 -28.24 -0.32 3.31
CA PHE A 414 -27.02 -0.25 2.51
C PHE A 414 -26.06 -1.37 2.91
N ALA A 415 -25.16 -1.73 2.01
CA ALA A 415 -24.04 -2.62 2.36
C ALA A 415 -22.77 -2.10 1.69
N ILE A 416 -21.63 -2.31 2.34
CA ILE A 416 -20.34 -2.19 1.67
C ILE A 416 -19.59 -3.49 1.83
N GLY A 417 -19.50 -4.24 0.73
CA GLY A 417 -19.02 -5.61 0.75
C GLY A 417 -18.05 -5.91 -0.37
N ARG A 418 -17.14 -6.84 -0.10
CA ARG A 418 -16.28 -7.43 -1.11
C ARG A 418 -17.05 -8.44 -1.95
N ASN A 419 -16.88 -8.37 -3.27
CA ASN A 419 -17.47 -9.25 -4.27
C ASN A 419 -16.39 -9.84 -5.16
N PHE A 420 -16.75 -10.90 -5.87
CA PHE A 420 -15.80 -11.73 -6.61
C PHE A 420 -16.32 -12.01 -8.01
N ARG A 421 -15.47 -11.85 -9.01
CA ARG A 421 -15.75 -12.20 -10.40
C ARG A 421 -14.57 -12.90 -11.00
N ASN A 422 -14.82 -13.86 -11.87
CA ASN A 422 -13.77 -14.60 -12.58
C ASN A 422 -13.26 -13.82 -13.79
N GLU A 423 -13.03 -12.51 -13.61
CA GLU A 423 -12.51 -11.64 -14.66
C GLU A 423 -10.97 -11.74 -14.72
N ALA A 424 -10.42 -11.63 -15.93
CA ALA A 424 -8.98 -11.54 -16.10
C ALA A 424 -8.46 -10.29 -15.40
N VAL A 425 -7.50 -10.46 -14.49
CA VAL A 425 -6.96 -9.35 -13.71
C VAL A 425 -6.15 -8.42 -14.60
N ASP A 426 -6.58 -7.17 -14.71
CA ASP A 426 -5.87 -6.11 -15.42
C ASP A 426 -5.68 -4.87 -14.51
N TRP A 427 -5.29 -3.74 -15.10
CA TRP A 427 -5.04 -2.49 -14.37
C TRP A 427 -6.34 -1.83 -13.85
N SER A 428 -7.49 -2.16 -14.44
CA SER A 428 -8.83 -1.62 -14.16
C SER A 428 -9.79 -2.62 -13.50
N HIS A 429 -9.55 -3.92 -13.67
CA HIS A 429 -10.41 -5.01 -13.22
C HIS A 429 -9.63 -5.95 -12.29
N GLY A 430 -10.13 -6.09 -11.06
CA GLY A 430 -9.67 -7.09 -10.11
C GLY A 430 -10.68 -8.23 -10.00
N PHE A 431 -10.20 -9.45 -9.73
CA PHE A 431 -11.08 -10.58 -9.41
C PHE A 431 -11.86 -10.36 -8.10
N GLU A 432 -11.38 -9.46 -7.23
CA GLU A 432 -12.07 -8.98 -6.05
C GLU A 432 -12.21 -7.45 -6.08
N PHE A 433 -13.37 -6.94 -5.65
CA PHE A 433 -13.62 -5.50 -5.54
C PHE A 433 -14.64 -5.19 -4.43
N ASN A 434 -14.62 -3.96 -3.92
CA ASN A 434 -15.64 -3.49 -2.97
C ASN A 434 -16.76 -2.75 -3.71
N GLN A 435 -18.00 -3.18 -3.46
CA GLN A 435 -19.21 -2.53 -3.94
C GLN A 435 -19.94 -1.90 -2.75
N THR A 436 -20.49 -0.71 -2.96
CA THR A 436 -21.51 -0.15 -2.08
C THR A 436 -22.88 -0.36 -2.71
N GLU A 437 -23.69 -1.15 -2.03
CA GLU A 437 -25.10 -1.38 -2.32
C GLU A 437 -25.96 -0.39 -1.55
N GLY A 438 -27.11 -0.01 -2.10
CA GLY A 438 -28.19 0.51 -1.29
C GLY A 438 -29.55 0.21 -1.88
N ILE A 439 -30.53 0.04 -1.00
CA ILE A 439 -31.94 -0.10 -1.34
C ILE A 439 -32.82 0.85 -0.52
N VAL A 440 -33.89 1.34 -1.14
CA VAL A 440 -34.96 2.07 -0.47
C VAL A 440 -36.27 1.41 -0.85
N VAL A 441 -36.92 0.80 0.14
CA VAL A 441 -38.26 0.20 0.01
C VAL A 441 -39.23 1.25 0.53
N ASP A 442 -40.14 1.72 -0.33
CA ASP A 442 -41.18 2.66 0.08
C ASP A 442 -42.33 2.68 -0.95
N PRO A 443 -43.60 2.57 -0.55
CA PRO A 443 -44.75 2.71 -1.46
C PRO A 443 -44.76 4.02 -2.27
N ASP A 444 -44.18 5.09 -1.71
CA ASP A 444 -44.12 6.42 -2.30
C ASP A 444 -42.78 6.66 -3.06
N ALA A 445 -41.90 5.65 -3.11
CA ALA A 445 -40.63 5.76 -3.84
C ALA A 445 -40.84 5.84 -5.34
N ASN A 446 -40.06 6.72 -6.00
CA ASN A 446 -40.08 6.89 -7.44
C ASN A 446 -38.67 7.20 -7.96
N PHE A 447 -38.54 7.25 -9.28
CA PHE A 447 -37.24 7.43 -9.94
C PHE A 447 -36.51 8.73 -9.57
N ARG A 448 -37.24 9.82 -9.23
CA ARG A 448 -36.60 11.08 -8.80
C ARG A 448 -35.90 10.92 -7.44
N HIS A 449 -36.49 10.14 -6.54
CA HIS A 449 -35.88 9.83 -5.25
C HIS A 449 -34.57 9.07 -5.44
N LEU A 450 -34.52 8.09 -6.36
CA LEU A 450 -33.29 7.35 -6.70
C LEU A 450 -32.17 8.29 -7.11
N LEU A 451 -32.44 9.17 -8.08
CA LEU A 451 -31.47 10.16 -8.55
C LEU A 451 -31.02 11.11 -7.42
N GLY A 452 -31.94 11.47 -6.52
CA GLY A 452 -31.67 12.32 -5.36
C GLY A 452 -30.66 11.69 -4.39
N TYR A 453 -30.90 10.44 -3.98
CA TYR A 453 -30.00 9.71 -3.09
C TYR A 453 -28.60 9.55 -3.69
N LEU A 454 -28.53 9.12 -4.96
CA LEU A 454 -27.27 8.94 -5.67
C LEU A 454 -26.49 10.25 -5.81
N LYS A 455 -27.17 11.33 -6.19
CA LYS A 455 -26.54 12.66 -6.32
C LYS A 455 -25.96 13.14 -4.99
N GLU A 456 -26.67 12.94 -3.88
CA GLU A 456 -26.19 13.34 -2.56
C GLU A 456 -25.00 12.50 -2.10
N PHE A 457 -25.05 11.18 -2.29
CA PHE A 457 -23.92 10.29 -1.97
C PHE A 457 -22.67 10.68 -2.78
N ILE A 458 -22.79 10.80 -4.10
CA ILE A 458 -21.68 11.14 -5.00
C ILE A 458 -21.08 12.51 -4.65
N LYS A 459 -21.92 13.49 -4.30
CA LYS A 459 -21.48 14.81 -3.84
C LYS A 459 -20.71 14.72 -2.52
N LYS A 460 -21.17 13.93 -1.54
CA LYS A 460 -20.47 13.69 -0.26
C LYS A 460 -19.17 12.88 -0.42
N MET A 461 -19.09 12.00 -1.42
CA MET A 461 -17.84 11.38 -1.86
C MET A 461 -16.91 12.39 -2.57
N GLY A 462 -17.40 13.60 -2.85
CA GLY A 462 -16.67 14.76 -3.37
C GLY A 462 -16.50 14.76 -4.89
N PHE A 463 -17.49 14.22 -5.62
CA PHE A 463 -17.62 14.41 -7.06
C PHE A 463 -18.79 15.37 -7.33
N PRO A 464 -18.53 16.62 -7.73
CA PRO A 464 -19.59 17.61 -7.90
C PRO A 464 -20.42 17.41 -9.17
N LYS A 465 -19.93 16.61 -10.12
CA LYS A 465 -20.57 16.34 -11.40
C LYS A 465 -20.78 14.84 -11.58
N ALA A 466 -22.04 14.45 -11.70
CA ALA A 466 -22.50 13.11 -12.04
C ALA A 466 -23.43 13.19 -13.25
N ARG A 467 -23.43 12.16 -14.09
CA ARG A 467 -24.43 11.97 -15.14
C ARG A 467 -25.04 10.58 -15.02
N PHE A 468 -26.30 10.48 -15.44
CA PHE A 468 -27.07 9.24 -15.44
C PHE A 468 -27.44 8.91 -16.88
N ARG A 469 -27.17 7.68 -17.32
CA ARG A 469 -27.48 7.21 -18.68
C ARG A 469 -28.38 5.99 -18.59
N PRO A 470 -29.37 5.82 -19.49
CA PRO A 470 -30.13 4.59 -19.57
C PRO A 470 -29.21 3.38 -19.75
N ALA A 471 -29.52 2.29 -19.06
CA ALA A 471 -28.79 1.04 -19.13
C ALA A 471 -29.77 -0.14 -19.03
N TYR A 472 -29.25 -1.36 -19.09
CA TYR A 472 -30.03 -2.58 -18.88
C TYR A 472 -29.42 -3.40 -17.74
N PHE A 473 -30.23 -3.75 -16.76
CA PHE A 473 -29.93 -4.76 -15.76
C PHE A 473 -31.13 -5.71 -15.65
N PRO A 474 -30.93 -7.04 -15.55
CA PRO A 474 -32.02 -8.02 -15.57
C PRO A 474 -33.08 -7.79 -14.48
N TYR A 475 -32.68 -7.15 -13.39
CA TYR A 475 -33.46 -7.03 -12.16
C TYR A 475 -33.96 -5.62 -11.87
N THR A 476 -33.73 -4.64 -12.74
CA THR A 476 -34.28 -3.29 -12.58
C THR A 476 -34.96 -2.73 -13.83
N GLU A 477 -36.09 -2.06 -13.64
CA GLU A 477 -36.79 -1.29 -14.68
C GLU A 477 -37.51 -0.07 -14.04
N PRO A 478 -37.13 1.19 -14.38
CA PRO A 478 -36.05 1.58 -15.28
C PRO A 478 -34.64 1.32 -14.70
N SER A 479 -33.66 1.28 -15.59
CA SER A 479 -32.24 1.03 -15.29
C SER A 479 -31.35 2.17 -15.79
N ILE A 480 -30.33 2.52 -15.00
CA ILE A 480 -29.35 3.56 -15.31
C ILE A 480 -27.93 3.16 -14.92
N GLU A 481 -26.96 3.64 -15.70
CA GLU A 481 -25.56 3.73 -15.33
C GLU A 481 -25.23 5.12 -14.81
N ILE A 482 -24.27 5.16 -13.89
CA ILE A 482 -23.85 6.37 -13.20
C ILE A 482 -22.38 6.63 -13.52
N ASP A 483 -22.10 7.79 -14.11
CA ASP A 483 -20.73 8.23 -14.34
C ASP A 483 -20.42 9.50 -13.53
N VAL A 484 -19.20 9.60 -13.03
CA VAL A 484 -18.65 10.79 -12.38
C VAL A 484 -17.58 11.44 -13.22
N PHE A 485 -17.51 12.77 -13.20
CA PHE A 485 -16.49 13.49 -13.95
C PHE A 485 -15.19 13.56 -13.14
N HIS A 486 -14.10 13.06 -13.71
CA HIS A 486 -12.76 13.18 -13.13
C HIS A 486 -12.19 14.58 -13.45
N PRO A 487 -11.97 15.46 -12.45
CA PRO A 487 -11.55 16.84 -12.69
C PRO A 487 -10.15 16.95 -13.33
N THR A 488 -9.22 16.08 -12.94
CA THR A 488 -7.83 16.07 -13.43
C THR A 488 -7.71 15.47 -14.83
N ARG A 489 -8.30 14.28 -15.06
CA ARG A 489 -8.26 13.60 -16.37
C ARG A 489 -9.26 14.15 -17.39
N LYS A 490 -10.19 15.01 -16.94
CA LYS A 490 -11.28 15.59 -17.75
C LYS A 490 -12.12 14.54 -18.50
N THR A 491 -12.31 13.37 -17.91
CA THR A 491 -13.06 12.25 -18.50
C THR A 491 -14.17 11.78 -17.55
N TRP A 492 -15.14 11.06 -18.10
CA TRP A 492 -16.21 10.42 -17.33
C TRP A 492 -15.77 9.01 -16.92
N ILE A 493 -15.99 8.67 -15.65
CA ILE A 493 -15.68 7.36 -15.07
C ILE A 493 -16.98 6.75 -14.58
N GLU A 494 -17.31 5.58 -15.09
CA GLU A 494 -18.44 4.78 -14.65
C GLU A 494 -18.21 4.31 -13.21
N LEU A 495 -19.21 4.51 -12.33
CA LEU A 495 -19.21 4.01 -10.96
C LEU A 495 -20.02 2.74 -10.79
N GLY A 496 -21.06 2.52 -11.61
CA GLY A 496 -21.90 1.34 -11.52
C GLY A 496 -23.34 1.62 -11.93
N GLY A 497 -24.21 0.66 -11.59
CA GLY A 497 -25.62 0.63 -11.99
C GLY A 497 -26.57 1.01 -10.87
N ALA A 498 -27.75 1.48 -11.27
CA ALA A 498 -28.88 1.71 -10.40
C ALA A 498 -30.21 1.57 -11.15
N GLY A 499 -31.30 1.42 -10.40
CA GLY A 499 -32.63 1.34 -10.98
C GLY A 499 -33.71 1.10 -9.93
N ILE A 500 -34.89 0.72 -10.39
CA ILE A 500 -36.01 0.29 -9.55
C ILE A 500 -36.19 -1.21 -9.75
N PHE A 501 -36.19 -2.01 -8.70
CA PHE A 501 -36.32 -3.45 -8.86
C PHE A 501 -37.60 -3.83 -9.58
N ARG A 502 -37.48 -4.84 -10.44
CA ARG A 502 -38.58 -5.38 -11.21
C ARG A 502 -39.65 -6.01 -10.32
N PRO A 503 -40.95 -5.90 -10.66
CA PRO A 503 -42.01 -6.59 -9.92
C PRO A 503 -41.80 -8.10 -9.78
N GLU A 504 -41.25 -8.76 -10.80
CA GLU A 504 -40.96 -10.20 -10.81
C GLU A 504 -39.89 -10.60 -9.78
N MET A 505 -39.03 -9.67 -9.37
CA MET A 505 -38.11 -9.85 -8.25
C MET A 505 -38.80 -9.53 -6.92
N VAL A 506 -39.56 -8.43 -6.83
CA VAL A 506 -40.08 -7.93 -5.56
C VAL A 506 -41.24 -8.77 -5.01
N VAL A 507 -42.20 -9.15 -5.86
CA VAL A 507 -43.41 -9.89 -5.46
C VAL A 507 -43.10 -11.24 -4.77
N PRO A 508 -42.19 -12.10 -5.27
CA PRO A 508 -41.89 -13.35 -4.57
C PRO A 508 -41.20 -13.13 -3.22
N LEU A 509 -40.48 -12.01 -3.02
CA LEU A 509 -39.73 -11.71 -1.79
C LEU A 509 -40.58 -10.98 -0.74
N LEU A 510 -41.40 -9.99 -1.13
CA LEU A 510 -42.23 -9.19 -0.22
C LEU A 510 -43.71 -9.60 -0.18
N GLY A 511 -44.13 -10.48 -1.10
CA GLY A 511 -45.52 -10.90 -1.27
C GLY A 511 -46.41 -9.89 -2.00
N GLU A 512 -45.93 -8.68 -2.28
CA GLU A 512 -46.63 -7.69 -3.09
C GLU A 512 -45.62 -6.79 -3.84
N ASN A 513 -46.11 -6.05 -4.83
CA ASN A 513 -45.27 -5.15 -5.61
C ASN A 513 -45.15 -3.78 -4.91
N VAL A 514 -44.02 -3.55 -4.24
CA VAL A 514 -43.66 -2.25 -3.65
C VAL A 514 -42.44 -1.70 -4.39
N PRO A 515 -42.39 -0.40 -4.75
CA PRO A 515 -41.20 0.18 -5.34
C PRO A 515 -39.97 0.00 -4.45
N VAL A 516 -38.91 -0.58 -5.02
CA VAL A 516 -37.60 -0.71 -4.37
C VAL A 516 -36.56 -0.03 -5.24
N LEU A 517 -36.07 1.13 -4.80
CA LEU A 517 -34.94 1.79 -5.44
C LEU A 517 -33.68 1.02 -5.09
N ALA A 518 -32.77 0.80 -6.04
CA ALA A 518 -31.55 0.05 -5.81
C ALA A 518 -30.35 0.61 -6.58
N TRP A 519 -29.15 0.44 -6.03
CA TRP A 519 -27.89 0.75 -6.72
C TRP A 519 -26.74 -0.11 -6.21
N GLY A 520 -25.72 -0.27 -7.05
CA GLY A 520 -24.47 -0.93 -6.73
C GLY A 520 -23.30 -0.19 -7.36
N LEU A 521 -22.53 0.56 -6.55
CA LEU A 521 -21.40 1.36 -7.02
C LEU A 521 -20.07 0.72 -6.63
N GLY A 522 -19.13 0.63 -7.55
CA GLY A 522 -17.76 0.21 -7.29
C GLY A 522 -16.98 1.32 -6.56
N LEU A 523 -16.49 1.01 -5.35
CA LEU A 523 -15.68 1.97 -4.58
C LEU A 523 -14.24 2.05 -5.06
N GLY A 524 -13.72 0.99 -5.70
CA GLY A 524 -12.32 0.92 -6.13
C GLY A 524 -11.89 2.13 -6.96
N ARG A 525 -12.70 2.51 -7.95
CA ARG A 525 -12.44 3.66 -8.84
C ARG A 525 -12.38 4.99 -8.08
N ILE A 526 -13.25 5.18 -7.07
CA ILE A 526 -13.26 6.38 -6.21
C ILE A 526 -11.99 6.44 -5.35
N ILE A 527 -11.58 5.31 -4.80
CA ILE A 527 -10.38 5.21 -3.94
C ILE A 527 -9.13 5.47 -4.76
N MET A 528 -9.05 4.88 -5.95
CA MET A 528 -7.93 5.07 -6.88
C MET A 528 -7.77 6.54 -7.27
N ASP A 529 -8.87 7.22 -7.61
CA ASP A 529 -8.86 8.65 -7.92
C ASP A 529 -8.32 9.51 -6.75
N TYR A 530 -8.80 9.27 -5.53
CA TYR A 530 -8.37 10.05 -4.37
C TYR A 530 -6.88 9.91 -4.05
N TYR A 531 -6.33 8.70 -4.20
CA TYR A 531 -4.93 8.40 -3.89
C TYR A 531 -3.99 8.50 -5.10
N ASP A 532 -4.49 8.91 -6.26
CA ASP A 532 -3.77 8.95 -7.54
C ASP A 532 -3.11 7.61 -7.90
N ILE A 533 -3.89 6.53 -7.72
CA ILE A 533 -3.50 5.16 -8.06
C ILE A 533 -3.99 4.85 -9.47
N HIS A 534 -3.12 4.31 -10.32
CA HIS A 534 -3.45 4.00 -11.72
C HIS A 534 -3.78 2.52 -11.96
N ASP A 535 -3.46 1.65 -11.01
CA ASP A 535 -3.66 0.21 -11.09
C ASP A 535 -4.46 -0.30 -9.88
N ILE A 536 -5.61 -0.93 -10.13
CA ILE A 536 -6.50 -1.43 -9.07
C ILE A 536 -5.82 -2.46 -8.16
N ARG A 537 -4.83 -3.18 -8.67
CA ARG A 537 -4.07 -4.18 -7.89
C ARG A 537 -3.30 -3.54 -6.74
N GLU A 538 -2.91 -2.28 -6.87
CA GLU A 538 -2.24 -1.54 -5.80
C GLU A 538 -3.15 -1.26 -4.59
N LEU A 539 -4.48 -1.37 -4.74
CA LEU A 539 -5.41 -1.28 -3.61
C LEU A 539 -5.30 -2.47 -2.65
N TYR A 540 -4.87 -3.63 -3.15
CA TYR A 540 -4.90 -4.90 -2.43
C TYR A 540 -3.49 -5.52 -2.25
N LYS A 541 -2.45 -4.81 -2.68
CA LYS A 541 -1.06 -5.25 -2.53
C LYS A 541 -0.63 -5.17 -1.07
N ASN A 542 0.03 -6.21 -0.58
CA ASN A 542 0.62 -6.25 0.76
C ASN A 542 1.93 -5.44 0.83
N ASP A 543 1.87 -4.13 0.55
CA ASP A 543 3.02 -3.23 0.57
C ASP A 543 3.02 -2.33 1.82
N ILE A 544 3.86 -2.69 2.80
CA ILE A 544 3.97 -1.96 4.08
C ILE A 544 4.50 -0.54 3.85
N LYS A 545 5.36 -0.32 2.86
CA LYS A 545 5.89 1.01 2.56
C LYS A 545 4.78 1.91 2.04
N GLN A 546 3.98 1.41 1.10
CA GLN A 546 2.80 2.11 0.59
C GLN A 546 1.83 2.46 1.74
N LEU A 547 1.54 1.49 2.63
CA LEU A 547 0.66 1.74 3.77
C LEU A 547 1.18 2.88 4.67
N ARG A 548 2.48 2.87 4.97
CA ARG A 548 3.17 3.88 5.79
C ARG A 548 3.20 5.26 5.15
N GLU A 549 3.41 5.33 3.84
CA GLU A 549 3.60 6.59 3.10
C GLU A 549 2.30 7.19 2.56
N MET A 550 1.26 6.37 2.35
CA MET A 550 -0.04 6.84 1.89
C MET A 550 -0.58 7.94 2.79
N LYS A 551 -1.34 8.87 2.24
CA LYS A 551 -2.02 9.89 3.06
C LYS A 551 -3.19 9.27 3.81
N THR A 552 -3.69 9.95 4.83
CA THR A 552 -4.95 9.59 5.48
C THR A 552 -6.11 10.01 4.58
N TRP A 553 -7.22 9.29 4.63
CA TRP A 553 -8.46 9.76 4.02
C TRP A 553 -8.98 10.97 4.80
N LEU A 554 -9.03 12.14 4.15
CA LEU A 554 -9.31 13.44 4.78
C LEU A 554 -10.48 14.19 4.13
N ARG A 555 -11.38 13.48 3.42
CA ARG A 555 -12.55 14.12 2.78
C ARG A 555 -13.61 14.53 3.80
#